data_AF-A0A2E3ZSQ5-F1
#
_entry.id   AF-A0A2E3ZSQ5-F1
#
_cell.length_a   1.000
_cell.length_b   1.000
_cell.length_c   1.000
_cell.angle_alpha   90.00
_cell.angle_beta   90.00
_cell.angle_gamma   90.00
#
_symmetry.space_group_name_H-M   'P 1'
#
loop_
_entity.id
_entity.type
_entity.pdbx_description
1 polymer ?
#
loop_
_entity_poly.entity_id
_entity_poly.type
_entity_poly.pdbx_seq_one_letter_code
_entity_poly.pdbx_strand_id
1 'polypeptide(L)'
;MVWKIKRNKKKRKQVDIEFYKRRLLGDKLESYLILDISILFFVVLSAFFSFMRGFSQEFLSLFTWVVSFLGSYKYGENFVNILNKLIDNIVVSNVISYILTFVIIFIALSFITKMFSNLIKKSYVGMVDRTGGFLFGLLRGYLIISLCFFTFHYFYNGDKIIWIENSKFNFMTLISNEKILSFLNDNNEFSKKLKEEIDSKSNSLFKKSIDSQLKLKKFMDEEKKIYNESDKKSLDYLIENSE
;
A
#
# COMPACT_ATOMS: atom_id res chain seq x y z
N MET A 1 36.74 -48.02 4.70
CA MET A 1 35.61 -47.70 5.60
C MET A 1 35.43 -46.18 5.84
N VAL A 2 36.50 -45.42 6.04
CA VAL A 2 36.50 -43.95 6.34
C VAL A 2 35.81 -43.09 5.26
N TRP A 3 35.95 -43.43 3.98
CA TRP A 3 35.40 -42.63 2.88
C TRP A 3 33.86 -42.64 2.78
N LYS A 4 33.23 -43.77 3.14
CA LYS A 4 31.76 -43.92 3.18
C LYS A 4 31.14 -43.06 4.29
N ILE A 5 31.82 -42.97 5.43
CA ILE A 5 31.42 -42.14 6.58
C ILE A 5 31.55 -40.64 6.24
N LYS A 6 32.63 -40.23 5.56
CA LYS A 6 32.87 -38.84 5.17
C LYS A 6 31.83 -38.33 4.16
N ARG A 7 31.43 -39.16 3.18
CA ARG A 7 30.32 -38.84 2.25
C ARG A 7 28.99 -38.69 2.96
N ASN A 8 28.65 -39.58 3.89
CA ASN A 8 27.39 -39.52 4.62
C ASN A 8 27.30 -38.28 5.53
N LYS A 9 28.41 -37.85 6.14
CA LYS A 9 28.45 -36.57 6.87
C LYS A 9 28.25 -35.36 5.96
N LYS A 10 28.83 -35.37 4.75
CA LYS A 10 28.68 -34.27 3.78
C LYS A 10 27.26 -34.17 3.21
N LYS A 11 26.64 -35.31 2.89
CA LYS A 11 25.23 -35.38 2.47
C LYS A 11 24.28 -34.92 3.59
N ARG A 12 24.47 -35.36 4.84
CA ARG A 12 23.66 -34.90 5.98
C ARG A 12 23.74 -33.38 6.17
N LYS A 13 24.95 -32.82 6.21
CA LYS A 13 25.14 -31.36 6.30
C LYS A 13 24.44 -30.60 5.16
N GLN A 14 24.47 -31.11 3.93
CA GLN A 14 23.76 -30.49 2.81
C GLN A 14 22.23 -30.56 2.95
N VAL A 15 21.69 -31.69 3.41
CA VAL A 15 20.26 -31.86 3.67
C VAL A 15 19.79 -30.94 4.79
N ASP A 16 20.59 -30.80 5.86
CA ASP A 16 20.29 -29.90 6.97
C ASP A 16 20.25 -28.44 6.47
N ILE A 17 21.24 -28.01 5.67
CA ILE A 17 21.27 -26.64 5.11
C ILE A 17 20.07 -26.38 4.19
N GLU A 18 19.69 -27.32 3.33
CA GLU A 18 18.47 -27.23 2.50
C GLU A 18 17.19 -27.13 3.35
N PHE A 19 17.09 -27.92 4.43
CA PHE A 19 15.95 -27.91 5.33
C PHE A 19 15.81 -26.59 6.09
N TYR A 20 16.91 -26.09 6.68
CA TYR A 20 16.95 -24.77 7.33
C TYR A 20 16.63 -23.65 6.33
N LYS A 21 17.18 -23.71 5.12
CA LYS A 21 16.91 -22.72 4.06
C LYS A 21 15.44 -22.72 3.62
N ARG A 22 14.81 -23.89 3.47
CA ARG A 22 13.37 -24.00 3.16
C ARG A 22 12.50 -23.47 4.29
N ARG A 23 12.84 -23.75 5.56
CA ARG A 23 12.07 -23.26 6.70
C ARG A 23 12.19 -21.74 6.87
N LEU A 24 13.41 -21.20 6.81
CA LEU A 24 13.67 -19.75 6.82
C LEU A 24 13.01 -19.02 5.64
N LEU A 25 12.96 -19.64 4.45
CA LEU A 25 12.25 -19.08 3.29
C LEU A 25 10.74 -19.14 3.46
N GLY A 26 10.21 -20.24 4.02
CA GLY A 26 8.78 -20.39 4.33
C GLY A 26 8.31 -19.31 5.31
N ASP A 27 9.01 -19.16 6.43
CA ASP A 27 8.67 -18.16 7.46
C ASP A 27 8.74 -16.73 6.90
N LYS A 28 9.72 -16.44 6.04
CA LYS A 28 9.81 -15.15 5.34
C LYS A 28 8.65 -14.93 4.37
N LEU A 29 8.33 -15.92 3.54
CA LEU A 29 7.24 -15.83 2.56
C LEU A 29 5.88 -15.65 3.24
N GLU A 30 5.63 -16.35 4.33
CA GLU A 30 4.38 -16.16 5.11
C GLU A 30 4.30 -14.75 5.69
N SER A 31 5.41 -14.21 6.23
CA SER A 31 5.41 -12.84 6.77
C SER A 31 5.08 -11.78 5.70
N TYR A 32 5.58 -11.94 4.47
CA TYR A 32 5.31 -11.02 3.36
C TYR A 32 3.85 -11.10 2.91
N LEU A 33 3.32 -12.32 2.79
CA LEU A 33 1.94 -12.54 2.37
C LEU A 33 0.94 -12.00 3.39
N ILE A 34 1.20 -12.17 4.69
CA ILE A 34 0.34 -11.66 5.76
C ILE A 34 0.30 -10.12 5.72
N LEU A 35 1.45 -9.47 5.52
CA LEU A 35 1.54 -8.02 5.39
C LEU A 35 0.78 -7.54 4.13
N ASP A 36 1.02 -8.16 2.98
CA ASP A 36 0.38 -7.79 1.71
C ASP A 36 -1.15 -7.96 1.78
N ILE A 37 -1.64 -9.06 2.38
CA ILE A 37 -3.07 -9.31 2.61
C ILE A 37 -3.66 -8.29 3.59
N SER A 38 -2.94 -7.94 4.66
CA SER A 38 -3.41 -6.95 5.62
C SER A 38 -3.57 -5.58 4.97
N ILE A 39 -2.57 -5.13 4.20
CA ILE A 39 -2.63 -3.88 3.43
C ILE A 39 -3.82 -3.90 2.47
N LEU A 40 -3.94 -4.96 1.67
CA LEU A 40 -5.04 -5.09 0.71
C LEU A 40 -6.40 -5.03 1.42
N PHE A 41 -6.53 -5.72 2.56
CA PHE A 41 -7.73 -5.71 3.38
C PHE A 41 -8.06 -4.29 3.86
N PHE A 42 -7.09 -3.54 4.37
CA PHE A 42 -7.30 -2.15 4.80
C PHE A 42 -7.73 -1.23 3.64
N VAL A 43 -7.10 -1.35 2.47
CA VAL A 43 -7.46 -0.55 1.29
C VAL A 43 -8.88 -0.86 0.81
N VAL A 44 -9.22 -2.15 0.69
CA VAL A 44 -10.55 -2.59 0.28
C VAL A 44 -11.60 -2.15 1.30
N LEU A 45 -11.30 -2.27 2.59
CA LEU A 45 -12.20 -1.84 3.66
C LEU A 45 -12.43 -0.33 3.63
N SER A 46 -11.38 0.46 3.41
CA SER A 46 -11.48 1.92 3.20
C SER A 46 -12.37 2.24 2.00
N ALA A 47 -12.14 1.60 0.85
CA ALA A 47 -12.94 1.79 -0.34
C ALA A 47 -14.41 1.39 -0.14
N PHE A 48 -14.68 0.32 0.60
CA PHE A 48 -16.03 -0.11 0.94
C PHE A 48 -16.75 0.88 1.86
N PHE A 49 -16.09 1.36 2.91
CA PHE A 49 -16.67 2.39 3.79
C PHE A 49 -16.94 3.70 3.04
N SER A 50 -16.03 4.12 2.16
CA SER A 50 -16.24 5.31 1.34
C SER A 50 -17.31 5.11 0.26
N PHE A 51 -17.49 3.89 -0.28
CA PHE A 51 -18.60 3.58 -1.18
C PHE A 51 -19.96 3.73 -0.47
N MET A 52 -20.07 3.27 0.79
CA MET A 52 -21.28 3.47 1.62
C MET A 52 -21.55 4.95 1.92
N ARG A 53 -20.49 5.74 2.10
CA ARG A 53 -20.57 7.17 2.42
C ARG A 53 -20.70 8.07 1.19
N GLY A 54 -20.28 7.64 0.00
CA GLY A 54 -20.33 8.45 -1.22
C GLY A 54 -19.25 9.54 -1.29
N PHE A 55 -18.86 9.91 -2.50
CA PHE A 55 -17.84 10.90 -2.80
C PHE A 55 -18.15 12.27 -2.20
N SER A 56 -19.37 12.75 -2.39
CA SER A 56 -19.79 14.08 -1.94
C SER A 56 -19.69 14.21 -0.43
N GLN A 57 -19.99 13.14 0.33
CA GLN A 57 -19.84 13.17 1.77
C GLN A 57 -18.37 13.28 2.18
N GLU A 58 -17.49 12.52 1.53
CA GLU A 58 -16.06 12.56 1.80
C GLU A 58 -15.46 13.92 1.41
N PHE A 59 -15.78 14.44 0.23
CA PHE A 59 -15.29 15.74 -0.24
C PHE A 59 -15.79 16.91 0.64
N LEU A 60 -17.09 16.98 0.92
CA LEU A 60 -17.62 18.03 1.81
C LEU A 60 -17.11 17.86 3.25
N SER A 61 -16.75 16.66 3.70
CA SER A 61 -16.16 16.48 5.03
C SER A 61 -14.76 17.10 5.12
N LEU A 62 -13.95 16.99 4.07
CA LEU A 62 -12.66 17.69 3.99
C LEU A 62 -12.85 19.20 3.95
N PHE A 63 -13.83 19.66 3.17
CA PHE A 63 -14.21 21.06 3.13
C PHE A 63 -14.65 21.57 4.51
N THR A 64 -15.41 20.77 5.25
CA THR A 64 -15.87 21.07 6.61
C THR A 64 -14.68 21.28 7.55
N TRP A 65 -13.68 20.40 7.51
CA TRP A 65 -12.45 20.58 8.30
C TRP A 65 -11.76 21.92 8.00
N VAL A 66 -11.56 22.26 6.72
CA VAL A 66 -10.90 23.50 6.32
C VAL A 66 -11.69 24.74 6.75
N VAL A 67 -12.99 24.76 6.48
CA VAL A 67 -13.86 25.89 6.86
C VAL A 67 -13.96 26.03 8.37
N SER A 68 -13.99 24.93 9.13
CA SER A 68 -13.98 24.98 10.59
C SER A 68 -12.67 25.53 11.14
N PHE A 69 -11.52 25.20 10.55
CA PHE A 69 -10.25 25.79 10.94
C PHE A 69 -10.21 27.29 10.67
N LEU A 70 -10.60 27.72 9.47
CA LEU A 70 -10.64 29.14 9.12
C LEU A 70 -11.66 29.91 9.97
N GLY A 71 -12.82 29.30 10.23
CA GLY A 71 -13.85 29.85 11.11
C GLY A 71 -13.36 29.98 12.55
N SER A 72 -12.71 28.94 13.08
CA SER A 72 -12.07 29.00 14.40
C SER A 72 -11.02 30.10 14.48
N TYR A 73 -10.15 30.20 13.47
CA TYR A 73 -9.12 31.24 13.42
C TYR A 73 -9.75 32.66 13.44
N LYS A 74 -10.87 32.86 12.74
CA LYS A 74 -11.54 34.16 12.66
C LYS A 74 -12.39 34.50 13.89
N TYR A 75 -13.05 33.52 14.49
CA TYR A 75 -14.06 33.74 15.54
C TYR A 75 -13.62 33.29 16.94
N GLY A 76 -12.48 32.60 17.06
CA GLY A 76 -11.98 32.06 18.33
C GLY A 76 -11.66 33.13 19.36
N GLU A 77 -11.11 34.27 18.92
CA GLU A 77 -10.75 35.39 19.80
C GLU A 77 -11.95 35.92 20.62
N ASN A 78 -13.15 35.89 20.04
CA ASN A 78 -14.36 36.41 20.69
C ASN A 78 -14.71 35.69 22.01
N PHE A 79 -14.25 34.44 22.18
CA PHE A 79 -14.55 33.64 23.37
C PHE A 79 -13.44 33.68 24.42
N VAL A 80 -12.28 34.28 24.10
CA VAL A 80 -11.10 34.31 24.98
C VAL A 80 -11.39 35.03 26.28
N ASN A 81 -12.01 36.21 26.20
CA ASN A 81 -12.34 37.00 27.39
C ASN A 81 -13.34 36.29 28.31
N ILE A 82 -14.26 35.51 27.75
CA ILE A 82 -15.25 34.75 28.51
C ILE A 82 -14.56 33.60 29.24
N LEU A 83 -13.71 32.86 28.54
CA LEU A 83 -12.98 31.73 29.11
C LEU A 83 -11.86 32.15 30.07
N ASN A 84 -11.25 33.32 29.87
CA ASN A 84 -10.22 33.83 30.77
C ASN A 84 -10.79 34.15 32.16
N LYS A 85 -12.03 34.63 32.24
CA LYS A 85 -12.73 34.85 33.53
C LYS A 85 -12.99 33.57 34.33
N LEU A 86 -12.92 32.40 33.70
CA LEU A 86 -13.19 31.10 34.34
C LEU A 86 -11.91 30.35 34.71
N ILE A 87 -10.83 30.56 33.96
CA ILE A 87 -9.58 29.78 34.06
C ILE A 87 -8.44 30.60 34.66
N ASP A 88 -8.53 31.93 34.60
CA ASP A 88 -7.49 32.88 35.04
C ASP A 88 -6.11 32.62 34.42
N ASN A 89 -6.07 32.08 33.20
CA ASN A 89 -4.84 31.89 32.43
C ASN A 89 -5.07 32.18 30.95
N ILE A 90 -4.54 33.30 30.49
CA ILE A 90 -4.76 33.80 29.13
C ILE A 90 -4.30 32.84 28.03
N VAL A 91 -3.20 32.10 28.24
CA VAL A 91 -2.66 31.17 27.24
C VAL A 91 -3.58 29.97 27.10
N VAL A 92 -4.01 29.41 28.22
CA VAL A 92 -4.92 28.26 28.26
C VAL A 92 -6.29 28.66 27.71
N SER A 93 -6.82 29.81 28.11
CA SER A 93 -8.10 30.32 27.60
C SER A 93 -8.07 30.62 26.11
N ASN A 94 -6.94 31.11 25.57
CA ASN A 94 -6.77 31.25 24.13
C ASN A 94 -6.93 29.90 23.43
N VAL A 95 -6.10 28.92 23.79
CA VAL A 95 -6.11 27.59 23.14
C VAL A 95 -7.51 26.95 23.22
N ILE A 96 -8.14 26.98 24.39
CA ILE A 96 -9.48 26.41 24.59
C ILE A 96 -10.53 27.16 23.76
N SER A 97 -10.45 28.48 23.64
CA SER A 97 -11.40 29.26 22.84
C SER A 97 -11.37 28.83 21.37
N TYR A 98 -10.19 28.77 20.76
CA TYR A 98 -10.04 28.34 19.38
C TYR A 98 -10.52 26.89 19.18
N ILE A 99 -10.15 25.97 20.07
CA ILE A 99 -10.59 24.57 19.98
C ILE A 99 -12.11 24.46 20.12
N LEU A 100 -12.71 25.17 21.09
CA LEU A 100 -14.14 25.13 21.32
C LEU A 100 -14.91 25.70 20.13
N THR A 101 -14.49 26.85 19.61
CA THR A 101 -15.08 27.44 18.40
C THR A 101 -14.92 26.52 17.19
N PHE A 102 -13.77 25.87 17.02
CA PHE A 102 -13.56 24.87 15.98
C PHE A 102 -14.58 23.74 16.07
N VAL A 103 -14.73 23.14 17.25
CA VAL A 103 -15.64 22.02 17.47
C VAL A 103 -17.09 22.42 17.21
N ILE A 104 -17.52 23.60 17.67
CA ILE A 104 -18.88 24.10 17.45
C ILE A 104 -19.17 24.26 15.95
N ILE A 105 -18.28 24.95 15.22
CA ILE A 105 -18.43 25.17 13.77
C ILE A 105 -18.39 23.83 13.03
N PHE A 106 -17.46 22.93 13.41
CA PHE A 106 -17.30 21.61 12.81
C PHE A 106 -18.54 20.75 12.96
N ILE A 107 -19.17 20.72 14.15
CA ILE A 107 -20.40 19.97 14.38
C ILE A 107 -21.54 20.54 13.53
N ALA A 108 -21.71 21.87 13.53
CA ALA A 108 -22.76 22.53 12.76
C ALA A 108 -22.64 22.26 11.25
N LEU A 109 -21.44 22.44 10.68
CA LEU A 109 -21.17 22.16 9.27
C LEU A 109 -21.28 20.67 8.93
N SER A 110 -20.85 19.78 9.83
CA SER A 110 -20.97 18.34 9.61
C SER A 110 -22.43 17.90 9.44
N PHE A 111 -23.34 18.50 10.21
CA PHE A 111 -24.77 18.22 10.08
C PHE A 111 -25.31 18.67 8.72
N ILE A 112 -24.96 19.90 8.31
CA ILE A 112 -25.35 20.48 7.01
C ILE A 112 -24.81 19.62 5.86
N THR A 113 -23.53 19.30 5.88
CA THR A 113 -22.85 18.44 4.90
C THR A 113 -23.54 17.08 4.76
N LYS A 114 -23.88 16.44 5.89
CA LYS A 114 -24.57 15.14 5.87
C LYS A 114 -25.95 15.25 5.24
N MET A 115 -26.67 16.34 5.50
CA MET A 115 -27.97 16.60 4.88
C MET A 115 -27.85 16.76 3.36
N PHE A 116 -26.93 17.60 2.88
CA PHE A 116 -26.68 17.79 1.45
C PHE A 116 -26.25 16.51 0.75
N SER A 117 -25.30 15.76 1.34
CA SER A 117 -24.86 14.49 0.77
C SER A 117 -26.02 13.48 0.67
N ASN A 118 -26.89 13.41 1.66
CA ASN A 118 -28.06 12.53 1.63
C ASN A 118 -29.06 12.93 0.53
N LEU A 119 -29.19 14.22 0.20
CA LEU A 119 -30.01 14.68 -0.92
C LEU A 119 -29.41 14.20 -2.26
N ILE A 120 -28.10 14.33 -2.44
CA ILE A 120 -27.40 13.87 -3.65
C ILE A 120 -27.58 12.35 -3.82
N LYS A 121 -27.43 11.58 -2.74
CA LYS A 121 -27.58 10.11 -2.77
C LYS A 121 -28.99 9.64 -3.13
N LYS A 122 -30.02 10.45 -2.87
CA LYS A 122 -31.42 10.14 -3.21
C LYS A 122 -31.76 10.47 -4.67
N SER A 123 -30.89 11.19 -5.37
CA SER A 123 -31.07 11.53 -6.79
C SER A 123 -30.55 10.42 -7.71
N TYR A 124 -30.84 10.53 -9.01
CA TYR A 124 -30.30 9.64 -10.06
C TYR A 124 -28.76 9.62 -10.10
N VAL A 125 -28.11 10.69 -9.63
CA VAL A 125 -26.65 10.81 -9.58
C VAL A 125 -26.06 10.04 -8.39
N GLY A 126 -26.89 9.50 -7.49
CA GLY A 126 -26.45 8.78 -6.29
C GLY A 126 -25.58 7.56 -6.57
N MET A 127 -25.77 6.86 -7.70
CA MET A 127 -24.86 5.77 -8.08
C MET A 127 -23.46 6.29 -8.46
N VAL A 128 -23.40 7.38 -9.22
CA VAL A 128 -22.13 8.02 -9.60
C VAL A 128 -21.39 8.48 -8.33
N ASP A 129 -22.10 9.12 -7.39
CA ASP A 129 -21.55 9.55 -6.10
C ASP A 129 -20.91 8.40 -5.31
N ARG A 130 -21.56 7.22 -5.27
CA ARG A 130 -21.01 6.04 -4.60
C ARG A 130 -19.76 5.49 -5.29
N THR A 131 -19.77 5.41 -6.62
CA THR A 131 -18.59 4.95 -7.38
C THR A 131 -17.40 5.90 -7.24
N GLY A 132 -17.63 7.22 -7.23
CA GLY A 132 -16.59 8.20 -6.91
C GLY A 132 -16.09 8.03 -5.47
N GLY A 133 -16.99 7.68 -4.53
CA GLY A 133 -16.64 7.40 -3.14
C GLY A 133 -15.71 6.19 -3.02
N PHE A 134 -15.95 5.15 -3.81
CA PHE A 134 -15.07 3.98 -3.87
C PHE A 134 -13.65 4.36 -4.35
N LEU A 135 -13.54 5.10 -5.46
CA LEU A 135 -12.24 5.57 -5.98
C LEU A 135 -11.51 6.46 -4.97
N PHE A 136 -12.24 7.36 -4.32
CA PHE A 136 -11.69 8.22 -3.27
C PHE A 136 -11.22 7.41 -2.05
N GLY A 137 -12.00 6.39 -1.65
CA GLY A 137 -11.64 5.50 -0.54
C GLY A 137 -10.43 4.62 -0.83
N LEU A 138 -10.23 4.19 -2.08
CA LEU A 138 -9.01 3.52 -2.52
C LEU A 138 -7.80 4.45 -2.38
N LEU A 139 -7.92 5.69 -2.90
CA LEU A 139 -6.85 6.69 -2.81
C LEU A 139 -6.51 7.00 -1.35
N ARG A 140 -7.53 7.22 -0.51
CA ARG A 140 -7.35 7.49 0.92
C ARG A 140 -6.70 6.31 1.65
N GLY A 141 -7.18 5.08 1.42
CA GLY A 141 -6.60 3.88 2.03
C GLY A 141 -5.13 3.71 1.65
N TYR A 142 -4.81 3.96 0.38
CA TYR A 142 -3.45 3.97 -0.12
C TYR A 142 -2.57 5.05 0.56
N LEU A 143 -3.07 6.29 0.65
CA LEU A 143 -2.34 7.40 1.30
C LEU A 143 -2.07 7.12 2.77
N ILE A 144 -3.04 6.59 3.51
CA ILE A 144 -2.88 6.25 4.94
C ILE A 144 -1.78 5.21 5.11
N ILE A 145 -1.78 4.14 4.29
CA ILE A 145 -0.76 3.09 4.37
C ILE A 145 0.62 3.66 4.02
N SER A 146 0.71 4.47 2.97
CA SER A 146 1.97 5.14 2.60
C SER A 146 2.49 6.01 3.75
N LEU A 147 1.63 6.77 4.42
CA LEU A 147 2.00 7.61 5.55
C LEU A 147 2.45 6.78 6.76
N CYS A 148 1.80 5.65 7.03
CA CYS A 148 2.22 4.71 8.07
C CYS A 148 3.63 4.16 7.81
N PHE A 149 3.91 3.73 6.57
CA PHE A 149 5.25 3.26 6.18
C PHE A 149 6.29 4.38 6.26
N PHE A 150 5.96 5.58 5.80
CA PHE A 150 6.84 6.75 5.91
C PHE A 150 7.18 7.07 7.37
N THR A 151 6.17 7.09 8.24
CA THR A 151 6.36 7.36 9.67
C THR A 151 7.21 6.28 10.33
N PHE A 152 6.93 5.01 10.01
CA PHE A 152 7.69 3.89 10.53
C PHE A 152 9.15 3.94 10.09
N HIS A 153 9.43 4.25 8.82
CA HIS A 153 10.79 4.44 8.31
C HIS A 153 11.49 5.65 8.94
N TYR A 154 10.79 6.76 9.14
CA TYR A 154 11.38 7.98 9.73
C TYR A 154 11.73 7.82 11.21
N PHE A 155 10.91 7.11 11.99
CA PHE A 155 11.18 6.88 13.41
C PHE A 155 12.14 5.71 13.66
N TYR A 156 12.22 4.74 12.74
CA TYR A 156 13.06 3.55 12.88
C TYR A 156 14.37 3.67 12.08
N ASN A 157 15.43 4.15 12.74
CA ASN A 157 16.79 4.25 12.17
C ASN A 157 17.61 2.93 12.25
N GLY A 158 16.96 1.78 12.46
CA GLY A 158 17.63 0.47 12.53
C GLY A 158 17.94 -0.12 11.15
N ASP A 159 18.57 -1.30 11.11
CA ASP A 159 18.82 -2.05 9.87
C ASP A 159 17.53 -2.21 9.06
N LYS A 160 17.64 -2.00 7.73
CA LYS A 160 16.51 -2.10 6.79
C LYS A 160 15.77 -3.42 6.99
N ILE A 161 14.49 -3.32 7.35
CA ILE A 161 13.66 -4.48 7.68
C ILE A 161 13.39 -5.31 6.41
N ILE A 162 13.94 -6.53 6.39
CA ILE A 162 13.97 -7.46 5.25
C ILE A 162 12.56 -7.80 4.70
N TRP A 163 11.49 -7.63 5.49
CA TRP A 163 10.12 -7.88 5.05
C TRP A 163 9.40 -6.73 4.38
N ILE A 164 9.79 -5.50 4.68
CA ILE A 164 9.29 -4.32 3.96
C ILE A 164 9.98 -4.25 2.61
N GLU A 165 11.28 -4.55 2.56
CA GLU A 165 12.07 -4.42 1.34
C GLU A 165 11.63 -5.34 0.19
N ASN A 166 11.09 -6.52 0.52
CA ASN A 166 10.69 -7.54 -0.45
C ASN A 166 9.18 -7.56 -0.77
N SER A 167 8.37 -6.75 -0.09
CA SER A 167 6.93 -6.64 -0.38
C SER A 167 6.71 -5.96 -1.73
N LYS A 168 5.68 -6.41 -2.47
CA LYS A 168 5.25 -5.77 -3.73
C LYS A 168 4.82 -4.31 -3.53
N PHE A 169 4.36 -3.97 -2.32
CA PHE A 169 3.95 -2.60 -1.97
C PHE A 169 5.11 -1.66 -1.68
N ASN A 170 6.33 -2.17 -1.48
CA ASN A 170 7.53 -1.35 -1.29
C ASN A 170 7.78 -0.39 -2.46
N PHE A 171 7.55 -0.86 -3.69
CA PHE A 171 7.68 -0.02 -4.88
C PHE A 171 6.66 1.14 -4.89
N MET A 172 5.44 0.86 -4.43
CA MET A 172 4.36 1.84 -4.37
C MET A 172 4.61 2.89 -3.27
N THR A 173 5.22 2.52 -2.14
CA THR A 173 5.64 3.48 -1.10
C THR A 173 6.85 4.32 -1.55
N LEU A 174 7.78 3.72 -2.29
CA LEU A 174 8.97 4.40 -2.83
C LEU A 174 8.61 5.49 -3.85
N ILE A 175 7.69 5.22 -4.80
CA ILE A 175 7.24 6.22 -5.79
C ILE A 175 6.55 7.42 -5.12
N SER A 176 5.71 7.18 -4.13
CA SER A 176 5.03 8.26 -3.41
C SER A 176 6.01 9.10 -2.60
N ASN A 177 7.00 8.46 -1.96
CA ASN A 177 8.06 9.15 -1.25
C ASN A 177 8.90 10.02 -2.18
N GLU A 178 9.28 9.55 -3.38
CA GLU A 178 10.02 10.37 -4.35
C GLU A 178 9.26 11.61 -4.80
N LYS A 179 7.96 11.47 -5.13
CA LYS A 179 7.16 12.64 -5.53
C LYS A 179 7.05 13.66 -4.42
N ILE A 180 6.81 13.20 -3.19
CA ILE A 180 6.74 14.07 -2.01
C ILE A 180 8.12 14.72 -1.74
N LEU A 181 9.22 13.99 -1.90
CA LEU A 181 10.58 14.49 -1.72
C LEU A 181 11.03 15.46 -2.83
N SER A 182 10.61 15.23 -4.08
CA SER A 182 10.85 16.14 -5.20
C SER A 182 10.09 17.46 -5.03
N PHE A 183 8.92 17.43 -4.38
CA PHE A 183 8.17 18.63 -4.00
C PHE A 183 8.77 19.34 -2.78
N LEU A 184 9.45 18.61 -1.89
CA LEU A 184 9.96 19.14 -0.62
C LEU A 184 11.41 19.62 -0.65
N ASN A 185 12.31 19.07 -1.47
CA ASN A 185 13.67 19.61 -1.60
C ASN A 185 14.48 19.07 -2.80
N ASP A 186 14.76 19.94 -3.77
CA ASP A 186 15.47 19.61 -5.02
C ASP A 186 16.97 19.31 -4.84
N ASN A 187 17.54 19.47 -3.63
CA ASN A 187 19.01 19.47 -3.43
C ASN A 187 19.57 18.53 -2.33
N ASN A 188 18.79 17.64 -1.73
CA ASN A 188 19.27 16.76 -0.65
C ASN A 188 19.86 15.42 -1.16
N GLU A 189 20.99 14.99 -0.60
CA GLU A 189 21.72 13.75 -0.92
C GLU A 189 20.85 12.47 -0.79
N PHE A 190 19.85 12.49 0.10
CA PHE A 190 18.89 11.42 0.30
C PHE A 190 18.02 11.15 -0.94
N SER A 191 17.62 12.20 -1.67
CA SER A 191 16.82 12.08 -2.89
C SER A 191 17.59 11.37 -4.00
N LYS A 192 18.91 11.60 -4.10
CA LYS A 192 19.78 10.90 -5.05
C LYS A 192 19.90 9.41 -4.72
N LYS A 193 20.12 9.07 -3.43
CA LYS A 193 20.18 7.68 -2.96
C LYS A 193 18.86 6.93 -3.21
N LEU A 194 17.72 7.57 -2.99
CA LEU A 194 16.42 6.97 -3.28
C LEU A 194 16.20 6.72 -4.76
N LYS A 195 16.58 7.67 -5.62
CA LYS A 195 16.46 7.53 -7.07
C LYS A 195 17.28 6.38 -7.63
N GLU A 196 18.51 6.24 -7.17
CA GLU A 196 19.38 5.09 -7.52
C GLU A 196 18.79 3.76 -7.01
N GLU A 197 18.22 3.74 -5.81
CA GLU A 197 17.59 2.56 -5.23
C GLU A 197 16.30 2.17 -6.00
N ILE A 198 15.53 3.13 -6.48
CA ILE A 198 14.31 2.91 -7.28
C ILE A 198 14.64 2.45 -8.69
N ASP A 199 15.60 3.09 -9.36
CA ASP A 199 16.03 2.71 -10.71
C ASP A 199 16.61 1.29 -10.73
N SER A 200 17.42 0.93 -9.73
CA SER A 200 17.98 -0.42 -9.62
C SER A 200 16.90 -1.48 -9.32
N LYS A 201 15.96 -1.19 -8.40
CA LYS A 201 14.84 -2.10 -8.09
C LYS A 201 13.91 -2.28 -9.29
N SER A 202 13.55 -1.20 -9.96
CA SER A 202 12.74 -1.17 -11.18
C SER A 202 13.37 -2.05 -12.26
N ASN A 203 14.64 -1.82 -12.60
CA ASN A 203 15.36 -2.62 -13.59
C ASN A 203 15.46 -4.11 -13.22
N SER A 204 15.63 -4.43 -11.92
CA SER A 204 15.66 -5.82 -11.46
C SER A 204 14.31 -6.53 -11.63
N LEU A 205 13.20 -5.82 -11.41
CA LEU A 205 11.84 -6.35 -11.57
C LEU A 205 11.50 -6.54 -13.06
N PHE A 206 11.89 -5.58 -13.90
CA PHE A 206 11.79 -5.70 -15.36
C PHE A 206 12.60 -6.87 -15.90
N LYS A 207 13.85 -7.05 -15.44
CA LYS A 207 14.66 -8.20 -15.87
C LYS A 207 14.04 -9.53 -15.43
N LYS A 208 13.52 -9.60 -14.19
CA LYS A 208 12.80 -10.78 -13.69
C LYS A 208 11.52 -11.10 -14.50
N SER A 209 10.79 -10.08 -14.95
CA SER A 209 9.57 -10.29 -15.77
C SER A 209 9.90 -10.72 -17.19
N ILE A 210 10.98 -10.21 -17.78
CA ILE A 210 11.49 -10.67 -19.08
C ILE A 210 12.01 -12.11 -18.98
N ASP A 211 12.83 -12.42 -17.98
CA ASP A 211 13.37 -13.77 -17.78
C ASP A 211 12.26 -14.81 -17.52
N SER A 212 11.20 -14.44 -16.79
CA SER A 212 10.06 -15.34 -16.58
C SER A 212 9.24 -15.55 -17.85
N GLN A 213 9.03 -14.52 -18.66
CA GLN A 213 8.39 -14.64 -19.98
C GLN A 213 9.22 -15.48 -20.96
N LEU A 214 10.54 -15.27 -21.00
CA LEU A 214 11.46 -16.06 -21.81
C LEU A 214 11.49 -17.52 -21.38
N LYS A 215 11.45 -17.78 -20.07
CA LYS A 215 11.38 -19.14 -19.52
C LYS A 215 10.04 -19.82 -19.87
N LEU A 216 8.92 -19.12 -19.75
CA LEU A 216 7.60 -19.61 -20.17
C LEU A 216 7.57 -19.92 -21.67
N LYS A 217 8.12 -19.02 -22.49
CA LYS A 217 8.23 -19.24 -23.94
C LYS A 217 9.08 -20.47 -24.27
N LYS A 218 10.20 -20.64 -23.59
CA LYS A 218 11.06 -21.82 -23.76
C LYS A 218 10.35 -23.13 -23.35
N PHE A 219 9.58 -23.11 -22.27
CA PHE A 219 8.76 -24.25 -21.88
C PHE A 219 7.69 -24.58 -22.93
N MET A 220 7.00 -23.58 -23.48
CA MET A 220 6.02 -23.78 -24.55
C MET A 220 6.67 -24.33 -25.84
N ASP A 221 7.88 -23.88 -26.17
CA ASP A 221 8.62 -24.36 -27.34
C ASP A 221 9.15 -25.80 -27.15
N GLU A 222 9.56 -26.17 -25.93
CA GLU A 222 9.95 -27.54 -25.57
C GLU A 222 8.73 -28.48 -25.55
N GLU A 223 7.62 -28.07 -24.96
CA GLU A 223 6.36 -28.81 -24.94
C GLU A 223 5.83 -29.07 -26.37
N LYS A 224 5.83 -28.05 -27.23
CA LYS A 224 5.40 -28.17 -28.63
C LYS A 224 6.29 -29.13 -29.44
N LYS A 225 7.59 -29.22 -29.13
CA LYS A 225 8.49 -30.22 -29.74
C LYS A 225 8.18 -31.64 -29.27
N ILE A 226 7.90 -31.82 -27.98
CA ILE A 226 7.56 -33.13 -27.41
C ILE A 226 6.28 -33.68 -28.04
N TYR A 227 5.23 -32.84 -28.18
CA TYR A 227 4.00 -33.22 -28.87
C TYR A 227 4.24 -33.62 -30.33
N ASN A 228 4.98 -32.80 -31.10
CA ASN A 228 5.28 -33.14 -32.50
C ASN A 228 6.09 -34.45 -32.65
N GLU A 229 7.00 -34.75 -31.72
CA GLU A 229 7.82 -35.97 -31.78
C GLU A 229 7.03 -37.22 -31.34
N SER A 230 6.13 -37.09 -30.36
CA SER A 230 5.21 -38.18 -29.98
C SER A 230 4.19 -38.45 -31.07
N ASP A 231 3.65 -37.41 -31.69
CA ASP A 231 2.64 -37.50 -32.75
C ASP A 231 3.25 -38.11 -34.02
N LYS A 232 4.50 -37.78 -34.33
CA LYS A 232 5.23 -38.43 -35.41
C LYS A 232 5.43 -39.93 -35.16
N LYS A 233 5.85 -40.31 -33.94
CA LYS A 233 6.05 -41.73 -33.56
C LYS A 233 4.74 -42.52 -33.55
N SER A 234 3.63 -41.91 -33.13
CA SER A 234 2.33 -42.57 -33.15
C SER A 234 1.81 -42.77 -34.58
N LEU A 235 2.05 -41.81 -35.47
CA LEU A 235 1.75 -41.96 -36.91
C LEU A 235 2.62 -43.05 -37.56
N ASP A 236 3.93 -43.07 -37.29
CA ASP A 236 4.84 -44.10 -37.81
C ASP A 236 4.41 -45.51 -37.35
N TYR A 237 4.04 -45.65 -36.07
CA TYR A 237 3.53 -46.91 -35.51
C TYR A 237 2.20 -47.36 -36.15
N LEU A 238 1.30 -46.42 -36.45
CA LEU A 238 0.03 -46.72 -37.11
C LEU A 238 0.24 -47.15 -38.57
N ILE A 239 1.19 -46.54 -39.27
CA ILE A 239 1.55 -46.91 -40.65
C ILE A 239 2.15 -48.32 -40.67
N GLU A 240 3.11 -48.60 -39.78
CA GLU A 240 3.82 -49.89 -39.70
C GLU A 240 2.91 -51.07 -39.35
N ASN A 241 1.81 -50.83 -38.63
CA ASN A 241 0.81 -51.86 -38.27
C ASN A 241 -0.46 -51.83 -39.17
N SER A 242 -0.45 -51.08 -40.27
CA SER A 242 -1.60 -50.97 -41.19
C SER A 242 -1.48 -51.79 -42.48
N GLU A 243 -0.36 -52.49 -42.69
CA GLU A 243 -0.17 -53.53 -43.73
C GLU A 243 -0.42 -54.94 -43.17
#